data_AF-A0A0L0DIG4-F1
#
_entry.id   AF-A0A0L0DIG4-F1
#
_cell.length_a   1.000
_cell.length_b   1.000
_cell.length_c   1.000
_cell.angle_alpha   90.00
_cell.angle_beta   90.00
_cell.angle_gamma   90.00
#
_symmetry.space_group_name_H-M   'P 1'
#
loop_
_entity.id
_entity.type
_entity.pdbx_description
1 polymer ?
#
loop_
_entity_poly.entity_id
_entity_poly.type
_entity_poly.pdbx_seq_one_letter_code
_entity_poly.pdbx_strand_id
1 'polypeptide(L)'
;MLKAVRRIGKKSFKFKYTVTVHSCQVVHTAKMAPMPLMVAWTRGPRKAFTHAGFVKAGVIGWESELSMVATLYQESDGSGFEKKMYKFALKEDQGKKGGKKTLAAVELDLAEFASLDASAVRQAFDLKPASSMVRSAELELTIACAFLAMLSSEMGSVDHDGAGESRRESRYREELLRETEAYGADGARVAELETQLELAQASADAAAQSWTDERAVYEATIAKLKSQVAREKAKAASIKDELAEARASAGAAGGSGGGSDDGKYRALAKQLEGEVRELEEDITAIEDENEVLMTKCRQLVADKKAAEAEAAALRKELVASKQQRSASSAAEATAASSAAELEAARQEAAAARVQVRELEAQNAALERRLRAMPQLARTTSASGHIRDIEIEREALGVELETTKAALRELEGELIGAKMASAEAAFELETLRGEKRGLAKQLAKAKLAYNALSERMTEMEVKSL
;
A
#
# COMPACT_ATOMS: atom_id res chain seq x y z
N MET A 1 42.01 22.29 -11.11
CA MET A 1 43.13 21.40 -11.50
C MET A 1 42.60 20.21 -12.29
N LEU A 2 42.81 20.26 -13.61
CA LEU A 2 42.83 19.21 -14.64
C LEU A 2 42.37 17.79 -14.25
N LYS A 3 41.12 17.43 -14.58
CA LYS A 3 40.69 16.02 -14.68
C LYS A 3 39.81 15.69 -15.90
N ALA A 4 39.62 16.65 -16.82
CA ALA A 4 38.69 16.56 -17.95
C ALA A 4 39.37 16.48 -19.33
N VAL A 5 40.59 15.93 -19.42
CA VAL A 5 41.29 15.72 -20.71
C VAL A 5 41.30 14.24 -21.14
N ARG A 6 40.84 13.30 -20.29
CA ARG A 6 41.00 11.85 -20.52
C ARG A 6 39.97 11.18 -21.43
N ARG A 7 38.95 11.88 -21.95
CA ARG A 7 37.77 11.23 -22.58
C ARG A 7 37.41 11.71 -23.99
N ILE A 8 38.18 12.64 -24.57
CA ILE A 8 37.92 13.15 -25.91
C ILE A 8 38.25 12.03 -26.92
N GLY A 9 37.27 11.63 -27.73
CA GLY A 9 37.43 10.64 -28.81
C GLY A 9 37.15 9.17 -28.45
N LYS A 10 36.75 8.85 -27.20
CA LYS A 10 36.40 7.47 -26.83
C LYS A 10 34.91 7.18 -27.05
N LYS A 11 34.60 6.08 -27.74
CA LYS A 11 33.21 5.59 -27.85
C LYS A 11 32.75 5.09 -26.50
N SER A 12 31.53 5.43 -26.11
CA SER A 12 30.96 5.00 -24.85
C SER A 12 29.68 4.21 -25.06
N PHE A 13 29.48 3.19 -24.23
CA PHE A 13 28.45 2.18 -24.38
C PHE A 13 27.74 2.03 -23.05
N LYS A 14 26.42 2.13 -23.06
CA LYS A 14 25.59 1.99 -21.87
C LYS A 14 25.07 0.55 -21.79
N PHE A 15 25.33 -0.11 -20.67
CA PHE A 15 24.89 -1.48 -20.38
C PHE A 15 24.04 -1.51 -19.11
N LYS A 16 23.03 -2.39 -19.07
CA LYS A 16 22.32 -2.77 -17.85
C LYS A 16 22.87 -4.11 -17.40
N TYR A 17 23.39 -4.15 -16.17
CA TYR A 17 23.80 -5.38 -15.51
C TYR A 17 22.71 -5.81 -14.54
N THR A 18 22.31 -7.07 -14.64
CA THR A 18 21.40 -7.73 -13.70
C THR A 18 22.16 -8.84 -13.00
N VAL A 19 22.22 -8.81 -11.68
CA VAL A 19 22.91 -9.80 -10.86
C VAL A 19 21.88 -10.55 -10.03
N THR A 20 21.76 -11.85 -10.28
CA THR A 20 20.98 -12.75 -9.43
C THR A 20 21.90 -13.33 -8.38
N VAL A 21 21.60 -13.07 -7.11
CA VAL A 21 22.32 -13.61 -5.96
C VAL A 21 21.65 -14.90 -5.54
N HIS A 22 22.31 -16.05 -5.76
CA HIS A 22 21.75 -17.37 -5.47
C HIS A 22 21.96 -17.74 -4.02
N SER A 23 23.22 -17.97 -3.66
CA SER A 23 23.61 -18.48 -2.36
C SER A 23 24.99 -17.96 -1.91
N CYS A 24 25.27 -18.05 -0.62
CA CYS A 24 26.61 -17.84 -0.08
C CYS A 24 26.92 -18.92 0.94
N GLN A 25 28.04 -19.61 0.74
CA GLN A 25 28.61 -20.52 1.72
C GLN A 25 29.49 -19.71 2.66
N VAL A 26 29.27 -19.81 3.96
CA VAL A 26 29.96 -19.02 4.99
C VAL A 26 30.54 -19.96 6.04
N VAL A 27 31.87 -19.97 6.15
CA VAL A 27 32.57 -20.61 7.25
C VAL A 27 32.77 -19.58 8.35
N HIS A 28 31.87 -19.58 9.34
CA HIS A 28 31.89 -18.65 10.46
C HIS A 28 32.65 -19.19 11.69
N THR A 29 33.03 -18.28 12.59
CA THR A 29 33.59 -18.62 13.92
C THR A 29 32.48 -18.74 14.97
N ALA A 30 32.76 -19.42 16.09
CA ALA A 30 31.81 -19.54 17.22
C ALA A 30 31.41 -18.19 17.85
N LYS A 31 32.08 -17.09 17.51
CA LYS A 31 31.72 -15.73 17.94
C LYS A 31 30.58 -15.11 17.12
N MET A 32 30.24 -15.70 15.98
CA MET A 32 29.14 -15.22 15.14
C MET A 32 27.81 -15.73 15.72
N ALA A 33 27.06 -14.83 16.36
CA ALA A 33 25.68 -15.10 16.75
C ALA A 33 24.79 -15.26 15.48
N PRO A 34 23.62 -15.93 15.59
CA PRO A 34 22.65 -15.94 14.50
C PRO A 34 22.23 -14.50 14.17
N MET A 35 22.65 -14.00 13.02
CA MET A 35 22.38 -12.64 12.57
C MET A 35 21.89 -12.65 11.12
N PRO A 36 20.97 -11.75 10.76
CA PRO A 36 20.55 -11.58 9.37
C PRO A 36 21.69 -11.00 8.54
N LEU A 37 21.98 -11.62 7.41
CA LEU A 37 23.01 -11.21 6.47
C LEU A 37 22.40 -10.80 5.13
N MET A 38 23.06 -9.87 4.45
CA MET A 38 22.66 -9.37 3.14
C MET A 38 23.88 -9.19 2.23
N VAL A 39 23.65 -9.23 0.92
CA VAL A 39 24.68 -8.90 -0.07
C VAL A 39 24.45 -7.48 -0.57
N ALA A 40 25.51 -6.68 -0.51
CA ALA A 40 25.54 -5.31 -0.98
C ALA A 40 26.40 -5.21 -2.24
N TRP A 41 25.79 -4.83 -3.36
CA TRP A 41 26.48 -4.49 -4.60
C TRP A 41 26.65 -2.99 -4.69
N THR A 42 27.88 -2.50 -4.81
CA THR A 42 28.18 -1.07 -4.68
C THR A 42 29.18 -0.59 -5.72
N ARG A 43 28.98 0.66 -6.17
CA ARG A 43 29.96 1.41 -6.95
C ARG A 43 29.81 2.91 -6.72
N GLY A 44 30.80 3.50 -6.06
CA GLY A 44 30.73 4.89 -5.62
C GLY A 44 29.46 5.14 -4.78
N PRO A 45 28.60 6.10 -5.15
CA PRO A 45 27.37 6.36 -4.40
C PRO A 45 26.24 5.34 -4.68
N ARG A 46 26.34 4.54 -5.76
CA ARG A 46 25.29 3.58 -6.14
C ARG A 46 25.40 2.31 -5.30
N LYS A 47 24.28 1.85 -4.75
CA LYS A 47 24.21 0.66 -3.91
C LYS A 47 22.92 -0.10 -4.21
N ALA A 48 23.02 -1.41 -4.34
CA ALA A 48 21.89 -2.34 -4.41
C ALA A 48 22.10 -3.42 -3.34
N PHE A 49 21.00 -3.96 -2.84
CA PHE A 49 20.99 -4.81 -1.66
C PHE A 49 20.01 -5.97 -1.84
N THR A 50 20.39 -7.17 -1.43
CA THR A 50 19.43 -8.26 -1.25
C THR A 50 18.61 -8.04 0.01
N HIS A 51 17.53 -8.80 0.17
CA HIS A 51 16.87 -8.94 1.47
C HIS A 51 17.79 -9.65 2.48
N ALA A 52 17.43 -9.55 3.76
CA ALA A 52 18.13 -10.24 4.84
C ALA A 52 17.85 -11.75 4.82
N GLY A 53 18.90 -12.56 4.86
CA GLY A 53 18.84 -14.02 4.95
C GLY A 53 19.56 -14.53 6.20
N PHE A 54 19.16 -15.70 6.69
CA PHE A 54 19.78 -16.34 7.85
C PHE A 54 20.67 -17.50 7.41
N VAL A 55 21.82 -17.66 8.07
CA VAL A 55 22.72 -18.80 7.85
C VAL A 55 22.06 -20.08 8.35
N LYS A 56 21.85 -21.05 7.47
CA LYS A 56 21.37 -22.40 7.79
C LYS A 56 22.44 -23.39 7.36
N ALA A 57 22.99 -24.15 8.31
CA ALA A 57 24.06 -25.14 8.05
C ALA A 57 25.26 -24.58 7.26
N GLY A 58 25.64 -23.33 7.50
CA GLY A 58 26.76 -22.68 6.81
C GLY A 58 26.41 -22.10 5.43
N VAL A 59 25.14 -22.11 5.01
CA VAL A 59 24.70 -21.57 3.71
C VAL A 59 23.56 -20.57 3.91
N ILE A 60 23.52 -19.53 3.07
CA ILE A 60 22.40 -18.60 2.96
C ILE A 60 21.93 -18.60 1.51
N GLY A 61 20.63 -18.65 1.26
CA GLY A 61 20.03 -18.47 -0.07
C GLY A 61 19.24 -17.16 -0.14
N TRP A 62 19.34 -16.44 -1.27
CA TRP A 62 18.63 -15.17 -1.48
C TRP A 62 17.77 -15.11 -2.74
N GLU A 63 18.02 -15.91 -3.79
CA GLU A 63 17.35 -15.81 -5.11
C GLU A 63 16.94 -14.37 -5.49
N SER A 64 17.84 -13.41 -5.27
CA SER A 64 17.51 -11.98 -5.29
C SER A 64 18.12 -11.32 -6.51
N GLU A 65 17.29 -10.63 -7.28
CA GLU A 65 17.74 -9.89 -8.46
C GLU A 65 18.08 -8.43 -8.13
N LEU A 66 19.34 -8.04 -8.42
CA LEU A 66 19.85 -6.68 -8.30
C LEU A 66 20.17 -6.13 -9.70
N SER A 67 19.97 -4.83 -9.95
CA SER A 67 20.29 -4.23 -11.26
C SER A 67 21.03 -2.90 -11.16
N MET A 68 22.03 -2.67 -12.02
CA MET A 68 22.70 -1.37 -12.16
C MET A 68 23.07 -1.07 -13.62
N VAL A 69 22.93 0.20 -14.00
CA VAL A 69 23.36 0.68 -15.32
C VAL A 69 24.79 1.20 -15.28
N ALA A 70 25.58 0.89 -16.31
CA ALA A 70 26.99 1.25 -16.40
C ALA A 70 27.36 1.75 -17.82
N THR A 71 27.96 2.94 -17.91
CA THR A 71 28.60 3.42 -19.15
C THR A 71 30.07 3.00 -19.25
N LEU A 72 30.38 2.02 -20.09
CA LEU A 72 31.75 1.59 -20.37
C LEU A 72 32.32 2.39 -21.55
N TYR A 73 33.63 2.61 -21.54
CA TYR A 73 34.34 3.24 -22.66
C TYR A 73 35.09 2.16 -23.41
N GLN A 74 35.08 2.20 -24.74
CA GLN A 74 35.87 1.29 -25.54
C GLN A 74 37.35 1.68 -25.46
N GLU A 75 38.22 0.69 -25.31
CA GLU A 75 39.68 0.90 -25.34
C GLU A 75 40.14 1.38 -26.73
N SER A 76 41.25 2.12 -26.78
CA SER A 76 41.72 2.76 -28.02
C SER A 76 42.18 1.76 -29.09
N ASP A 77 42.53 0.55 -28.70
CA ASP A 77 42.91 -0.57 -29.57
C ASP A 77 41.71 -1.39 -30.06
N GLY A 78 40.50 -1.09 -29.58
CA GLY A 78 39.27 -1.79 -29.92
C GLY A 78 39.15 -3.19 -29.31
N SER A 79 40.06 -3.58 -28.41
CA SER A 79 40.13 -4.95 -27.84
C SER A 79 39.06 -5.26 -26.80
N GLY A 80 38.36 -4.25 -26.29
CA GLY A 80 37.30 -4.42 -25.30
C GLY A 80 36.88 -3.10 -24.64
N PHE A 81 36.40 -3.21 -23.40
CA PHE A 81 35.95 -2.09 -22.58
C PHE A 81 36.92 -1.79 -21.45
N GLU A 82 37.04 -0.50 -21.10
CA GLU A 82 37.81 -0.06 -19.95
C GLU A 82 37.33 -0.72 -18.65
N LYS A 83 38.29 -1.21 -17.87
CA LYS A 83 38.11 -1.82 -16.55
C LYS A 83 37.18 -0.99 -15.66
N LYS A 84 36.17 -1.65 -15.11
CA LYS A 84 35.14 -1.01 -14.29
C LYS A 84 34.76 -1.86 -13.08
N MET A 85 35.50 -1.63 -11.99
CA MET A 85 35.31 -2.34 -10.73
C MET A 85 34.01 -2.00 -10.01
N TYR A 86 33.35 -3.04 -9.51
CA TYR A 86 32.23 -3.01 -8.58
C TYR A 86 32.56 -3.86 -7.36
N LYS A 87 32.00 -3.51 -6.21
CA LYS A 87 32.23 -4.23 -4.96
C LYS A 87 30.97 -4.96 -4.52
N PHE A 88 31.09 -6.26 -4.32
CA PHE A 88 30.09 -7.11 -3.68
C PHE A 88 30.54 -7.40 -2.26
N ALA A 89 29.68 -7.14 -1.28
CA ALA A 89 30.03 -7.27 0.13
C ALA A 89 28.93 -8.01 0.89
N LEU A 90 29.31 -9.06 1.61
CA LEU A 90 28.46 -9.69 2.62
C LEU A 90 28.44 -8.81 3.86
N LYS A 91 27.25 -8.41 4.30
CA LYS A 91 27.04 -7.48 5.41
C LYS A 91 26.03 -8.02 6.40
N GLU A 92 26.17 -7.57 7.63
CA GLU A 92 25.17 -7.74 8.67
C GLU A 92 24.05 -6.70 8.53
N ASP A 93 22.80 -7.14 8.63
CA ASP A 93 21.62 -6.27 8.59
C ASP A 93 21.17 -5.90 10.00
N GLN A 94 21.74 -4.83 10.56
CA GLN A 94 21.43 -4.36 11.93
C GLN A 94 20.23 -3.38 12.02
N GLY A 95 19.34 -3.38 11.04
CA GLY A 95 18.15 -2.51 11.02
C GLY A 95 18.46 -1.00 10.96
N LYS A 96 17.44 -0.16 11.17
CA LYS A 96 17.49 1.31 10.94
C LYS A 96 18.41 2.10 11.90
N LYS A 97 18.90 1.48 12.99
CA LYS A 97 19.73 2.14 14.02
C LYS A 97 21.20 1.65 14.07
N GLY A 98 21.53 0.53 13.44
CA GLY A 98 22.89 -0.04 13.43
C GLY A 98 23.61 0.18 12.09
N GLY A 99 24.91 0.48 12.14
CA GLY A 99 25.74 0.52 10.93
C GLY A 99 25.88 -0.87 10.31
N LYS A 100 25.72 -1.00 8.99
CA LYS A 100 25.88 -2.28 8.27
C LYS A 100 27.36 -2.69 8.23
N LYS A 101 27.78 -3.54 9.18
CA LYS A 101 29.15 -4.05 9.25
C LYS A 101 29.44 -5.00 8.08
N THR A 102 30.59 -4.84 7.43
CA THR A 102 31.01 -5.71 6.32
C THR A 102 31.77 -6.91 6.86
N LEU A 103 31.33 -8.11 6.48
CA LEU A 103 31.90 -9.38 6.94
C LEU A 103 32.92 -9.94 5.96
N ALA A 104 32.62 -9.87 4.67
CA ALA A 104 33.52 -10.27 3.59
C ALA A 104 33.17 -9.49 2.32
N ALA A 105 34.12 -9.33 1.39
CA ALA A 105 33.87 -8.64 0.13
C ALA A 105 34.74 -9.14 -1.03
N VAL A 106 34.24 -8.99 -2.25
CA VAL A 106 34.94 -9.22 -3.51
C VAL A 106 34.75 -8.02 -4.42
N GLU A 107 35.76 -7.71 -5.23
CA GLU A 107 35.68 -6.68 -6.25
C GLU A 107 35.73 -7.35 -7.63
N LEU A 108 34.73 -7.08 -8.46
CA LEU A 108 34.58 -7.68 -9.79
C LEU A 108 34.66 -6.60 -10.85
N ASP A 109 35.32 -6.90 -11.96
CA ASP A 109 35.35 -6.05 -13.13
C ASP A 109 34.14 -6.36 -14.02
N LEU A 110 33.15 -5.45 -14.05
CA LEU A 110 31.97 -5.69 -14.90
C LEU A 110 32.25 -5.44 -16.38
N ALA A 111 33.41 -4.88 -16.76
CA ALA A 111 33.81 -4.79 -18.16
C ALA A 111 34.01 -6.18 -18.79
N GLU A 112 34.43 -7.19 -18.01
CA GLU A 112 34.63 -8.57 -18.47
C GLU A 112 33.32 -9.28 -18.83
N PHE A 113 32.20 -8.81 -18.27
CA PHE A 113 30.85 -9.34 -18.52
C PHE A 113 30.08 -8.50 -19.55
N ALA A 114 30.73 -7.49 -20.14
CA ALA A 114 30.10 -6.61 -21.12
C ALA A 114 29.99 -7.32 -22.47
N SER A 115 28.78 -7.41 -22.99
CA SER A 115 28.51 -7.95 -24.32
C SER A 115 27.45 -7.12 -25.03
N LEU A 116 27.66 -6.88 -26.32
CA LEU A 116 26.67 -6.23 -27.19
C LEU A 116 25.44 -7.13 -27.39
N ASP A 117 25.65 -8.45 -27.36
CA ASP A 117 24.59 -9.45 -27.31
C ASP A 117 24.23 -9.78 -25.86
N ALA A 118 22.97 -10.14 -25.61
CA ALA A 118 22.53 -10.54 -24.27
C ALA A 118 23.34 -11.75 -23.80
N SER A 119 23.99 -11.64 -22.64
CA SER A 119 24.82 -12.70 -22.06
C SER A 119 24.55 -12.84 -20.58
N ALA A 120 24.68 -14.06 -20.04
CA ALA A 120 24.56 -14.34 -18.62
C ALA A 120 25.61 -15.38 -18.21
N VAL A 121 26.37 -15.08 -17.14
CA VAL A 121 27.43 -15.94 -16.62
C VAL A 121 27.15 -16.24 -15.15
N ARG A 122 27.04 -17.53 -14.81
CA ARG A 122 26.90 -18.01 -13.43
C ARG A 122 28.27 -18.45 -12.91
N GLN A 123 28.70 -17.89 -11.78
CA GLN A 123 30.00 -18.17 -11.19
C GLN A 123 29.97 -17.99 -9.68
N ALA A 124 30.78 -18.79 -8.97
CA ALA A 124 31.06 -18.63 -7.55
C ALA A 124 32.31 -17.77 -7.35
N PHE A 125 32.24 -16.82 -6.41
CA PHE A 125 33.31 -15.87 -6.12
C PHE A 125 33.72 -15.94 -4.66
N ASP A 126 35.01 -16.14 -4.42
CA ASP A 126 35.59 -16.09 -3.08
C ASP A 126 35.62 -14.65 -2.54
N LEU A 127 35.00 -14.44 -1.38
CA LEU A 127 35.01 -13.16 -0.68
C LEU A 127 36.18 -13.11 0.28
N LYS A 128 36.91 -12.01 0.24
CA LYS A 128 37.95 -11.70 1.20
C LYS A 128 37.31 -11.36 2.55
N PRO A 129 37.60 -12.09 3.64
CA PRO A 129 37.07 -11.78 4.96
C PRO A 129 37.53 -10.40 5.41
N ALA A 130 36.59 -9.59 5.90
CA ALA A 130 36.82 -8.26 6.46
C ALA A 130 36.56 -8.21 7.98
N SER A 131 36.03 -9.29 8.55
CA SER A 131 35.73 -9.42 9.98
C SER A 131 36.27 -10.74 10.53
N SER A 132 36.71 -10.74 11.78
CA SER A 132 37.09 -11.94 12.53
C SER A 132 35.94 -12.93 12.76
N MET A 133 34.69 -12.54 12.46
CA MET A 133 33.52 -13.40 12.56
C MET A 133 33.45 -14.45 11.44
N VAL A 134 34.04 -14.17 10.28
CA VAL A 134 34.02 -15.02 9.08
C VAL A 134 35.44 -15.46 8.74
N ARG A 135 35.65 -16.76 8.52
CA ARG A 135 36.94 -17.33 8.08
C ARG A 135 37.05 -17.39 6.56
N SER A 136 35.99 -17.81 5.89
CA SER A 136 35.86 -17.78 4.44
C SER A 136 34.39 -17.61 4.07
N ALA A 137 34.15 -17.02 2.90
CA ALA A 137 32.83 -16.96 2.30
C ALA A 137 32.95 -17.09 0.78
N GLU A 138 32.03 -17.78 0.16
CA GLU A 138 31.93 -17.99 -1.28
C GLU A 138 30.53 -17.59 -1.75
N LEU A 139 30.42 -16.66 -2.68
CA LEU A 139 29.16 -16.10 -3.16
C LEU A 139 28.87 -16.56 -4.59
N GLU A 140 27.74 -17.20 -4.78
CA GLU A 140 27.29 -17.66 -6.08
C GLU A 140 26.35 -16.65 -6.74
N LEU A 141 26.75 -16.14 -7.90
CA LEU A 141 26.03 -15.10 -8.64
C LEU A 141 25.82 -15.51 -10.09
N THR A 142 24.69 -15.10 -10.68
CA THR A 142 24.56 -14.97 -12.14
C THR A 142 24.60 -13.50 -12.52
N ILE A 143 25.56 -13.11 -13.35
CA ILE A 143 25.69 -11.76 -13.90
C ILE A 143 25.20 -11.78 -15.34
N ALA A 144 24.10 -11.10 -15.61
CA ALA A 144 23.56 -10.88 -16.94
C ALA A 144 23.85 -9.45 -17.41
N CYS A 145 24.15 -9.30 -18.69
CA CYS A 145 24.41 -8.03 -19.34
C CYS A 145 23.45 -7.82 -20.53
N ALA A 146 22.84 -6.64 -20.58
CA ALA A 146 22.06 -6.16 -21.72
C ALA A 146 22.63 -4.82 -22.21
N PHE A 147 22.96 -4.76 -23.49
CA PHE A 147 23.35 -3.52 -24.15
C PHE A 147 22.14 -2.60 -24.31
N LEU A 148 22.29 -1.33 -23.93
CA LEU A 148 21.22 -0.33 -24.02
C LEU A 148 21.43 0.63 -25.20
N ALA A 149 22.60 1.24 -25.31
CA ALA A 149 22.88 2.25 -26.34
C ALA A 149 24.38 2.52 -26.51
N MET A 150 24.78 2.85 -27.74
CA MET A 150 26.06 3.47 -28.06
C MET A 150 25.87 4.99 -28.00
N LEU A 151 26.77 5.68 -27.30
CA LEU A 151 26.76 7.14 -27.16
C LEU A 151 27.94 7.67 -27.99
N SER A 152 27.66 8.23 -29.17
CA SER A 152 28.67 8.90 -30.01
C SER A 152 29.01 10.28 -29.43
N SER A 153 30.29 10.66 -29.53
CA SER A 153 30.85 11.89 -28.96
C SER A 153 30.56 13.15 -29.79
N GLU A 154 29.51 13.17 -30.60
CA GLU A 154 29.08 14.40 -31.27
C GLU A 154 28.08 15.13 -30.38
N MET A 155 28.50 16.32 -29.93
CA MET A 155 27.91 17.16 -28.89
C MET A 155 28.35 16.84 -27.46
N GLY A 156 28.87 17.91 -26.82
CA GLY A 156 29.45 17.90 -25.50
C GLY A 156 28.59 17.20 -24.47
N SER A 157 29.21 16.21 -23.82
CA SER A 157 28.75 15.55 -22.61
C SER A 157 28.45 16.58 -21.52
N VAL A 158 27.23 17.11 -21.49
CA VAL A 158 26.62 17.52 -20.24
C VAL A 158 26.42 16.22 -19.48
N ASP A 159 27.19 16.04 -18.39
CA ASP A 159 26.96 14.96 -17.43
C ASP A 159 25.52 15.10 -16.91
N HIS A 160 24.56 14.46 -17.59
CA HIS A 160 23.25 14.18 -17.01
C HIS A 160 23.49 13.13 -15.95
N ASP A 161 23.68 13.61 -14.72
CA ASP A 161 23.66 12.82 -13.52
C ASP A 161 22.44 11.90 -13.53
N GLY A 162 22.67 10.63 -13.88
CA GLY A 162 21.70 9.52 -13.73
C GLY A 162 21.26 9.26 -12.29
N ALA A 163 21.61 10.16 -11.35
CA ALA A 163 20.99 10.28 -10.04
C ALA A 163 19.49 10.62 -10.17
N GLY A 164 19.06 11.31 -11.23
CA GLY A 164 17.64 11.61 -11.47
C GLY A 164 16.82 10.36 -11.84
N GLU A 165 17.38 9.51 -12.71
CA GLU A 165 16.72 8.29 -13.19
C GLU A 165 16.79 7.18 -12.15
N SER A 166 17.91 7.02 -11.44
CA SER A 166 18.04 6.00 -10.38
C SER A 166 17.32 6.39 -9.08
N ARG A 167 17.17 7.70 -8.76
CA ARG A 167 16.22 8.14 -7.73
C ARG A 167 14.78 7.97 -8.17
N ARG A 168 14.45 8.19 -9.45
CA ARG A 168 13.11 7.90 -9.97
C ARG A 168 12.81 6.41 -9.97
N GLU A 169 13.76 5.56 -10.30
CA GLU A 169 13.60 4.10 -10.36
C GLU A 169 13.65 3.46 -8.97
N SER A 170 14.49 3.95 -8.03
CA SER A 170 14.40 3.57 -6.61
C SER A 170 13.17 4.14 -5.92
N ARG A 171 12.74 5.37 -6.23
CA ARG A 171 11.45 5.87 -5.77
C ARG A 171 10.33 5.04 -6.34
N TYR A 172 10.33 4.74 -7.64
CA TYR A 172 9.31 3.93 -8.29
C TYR A 172 9.28 2.52 -7.72
N ARG A 173 10.43 1.92 -7.34
CA ARG A 173 10.50 0.60 -6.71
C ARG A 173 10.14 0.63 -5.21
N GLU A 174 10.52 1.67 -4.46
CA GLU A 174 10.00 1.91 -3.09
C GLU A 174 8.51 2.28 -3.09
N GLU A 175 8.02 2.89 -4.16
CA GLU A 175 6.63 3.30 -4.38
C GLU A 175 5.81 2.10 -4.85
N LEU A 176 6.37 1.19 -5.67
CA LEU A 176 5.80 -0.13 -5.98
C LEU A 176 5.76 -1.03 -4.74
N LEU A 177 6.83 -1.03 -3.93
CA LEU A 177 6.88 -1.77 -2.66
C LEU A 177 5.91 -1.17 -1.65
N ARG A 178 5.78 0.17 -1.58
CA ARG A 178 4.74 0.83 -0.79
C ARG A 178 3.34 0.62 -1.36
N GLU A 179 3.16 0.49 -2.67
CA GLU A 179 1.88 0.20 -3.32
C GLU A 179 1.48 -1.25 -3.06
N THR A 180 2.40 -2.21 -3.15
CA THR A 180 2.14 -3.62 -2.78
C THR A 180 1.90 -3.78 -1.27
N GLU A 181 2.61 -3.05 -0.42
CA GLU A 181 2.31 -2.93 1.02
C GLU A 181 0.96 -2.22 1.26
N ALA A 182 0.59 -1.21 0.47
CA ALA A 182 -0.70 -0.52 0.54
C ALA A 182 -1.87 -1.38 0.02
N TYR A 183 -1.62 -2.29 -0.92
CA TYR A 183 -2.59 -3.27 -1.41
C TYR A 183 -2.84 -4.39 -0.39
N GLY A 184 -1.77 -4.84 0.27
CA GLY A 184 -1.88 -5.66 1.48
C GLY A 184 -2.63 -4.92 2.59
N ALA A 185 -2.42 -3.61 2.72
CA ALA A 185 -3.10 -2.77 3.70
C ALA A 185 -4.58 -2.53 3.38
N ASP A 186 -5.00 -2.41 2.11
CA ASP A 186 -6.42 -2.28 1.74
C ASP A 186 -7.18 -3.60 1.96
N GLY A 187 -6.55 -4.74 1.68
CA GLY A 187 -7.08 -6.06 2.03
C GLY A 187 -7.20 -6.25 3.55
N ALA A 188 -6.15 -5.87 4.29
CA ALA A 188 -6.14 -5.91 5.75
C ALA A 188 -7.16 -4.94 6.36
N ARG A 189 -7.35 -3.75 5.77
CA ARG A 189 -8.32 -2.75 6.22
C ARG A 189 -9.76 -3.20 5.98
N VAL A 190 -10.05 -3.87 4.86
CA VAL A 190 -11.36 -4.49 4.63
C VAL A 190 -11.61 -5.61 5.65
N ALA A 191 -10.63 -6.49 5.89
CA ALA A 191 -10.76 -7.55 6.89
C ALA A 191 -10.91 -6.99 8.32
N GLU A 192 -10.18 -5.92 8.64
CA GLU A 192 -10.28 -5.21 9.93
C GLU A 192 -11.65 -4.54 10.09
N LEU A 193 -12.18 -3.88 9.06
CA LEU A 193 -13.53 -3.31 9.06
C LEU A 193 -14.62 -4.38 9.14
N GLU A 194 -14.45 -5.54 8.50
CA GLU A 194 -15.36 -6.68 8.63
C GLU A 194 -15.35 -7.22 10.07
N THR A 195 -14.17 -7.38 10.67
CA THR A 195 -14.02 -7.82 12.06
C THR A 195 -14.62 -6.81 13.03
N GLN A 196 -14.38 -5.50 12.83
CA GLN A 196 -14.97 -4.43 13.63
C GLN A 196 -16.49 -4.38 13.46
N LEU A 197 -16.99 -4.61 12.25
CA LEU A 197 -18.43 -4.65 11.99
C LEU A 197 -19.10 -5.88 12.66
N GLU A 198 -18.46 -7.05 12.62
CA GLU A 198 -18.94 -8.25 13.32
C GLU A 198 -18.95 -8.03 14.83
N LEU A 199 -17.90 -7.43 15.39
CA LEU A 199 -17.82 -7.12 16.82
C LEU A 199 -18.88 -6.08 17.21
N ALA A 200 -19.07 -5.04 16.40
CA ALA A 200 -20.08 -4.01 16.63
C ALA A 200 -21.50 -4.56 16.49
N GLN A 201 -21.75 -5.49 15.57
CA GLN A 201 -23.03 -6.19 15.44
C GLN A 201 -23.29 -7.10 16.62
N ALA A 202 -22.32 -7.91 17.02
CA ALA A 202 -22.44 -8.76 18.21
C ALA A 202 -22.68 -7.91 19.48
N SER A 203 -22.00 -6.77 19.60
CA SER A 203 -22.22 -5.81 20.69
C SER A 203 -23.60 -5.15 20.61
N ALA A 204 -24.08 -4.80 19.42
CA ALA A 204 -25.40 -4.22 19.21
C ALA A 204 -26.52 -5.24 19.48
N ASP A 205 -26.33 -6.50 19.10
CA ASP A 205 -27.26 -7.60 19.35
C ASP A 205 -27.31 -7.93 20.84
N ALA A 206 -26.15 -8.05 21.50
CA ALA A 206 -26.08 -8.23 22.95
C ALA A 206 -26.70 -7.04 23.72
N ALA A 207 -26.44 -5.82 23.28
CA ALA A 207 -27.07 -4.62 23.83
C ALA A 207 -28.57 -4.59 23.57
N ALA A 208 -29.04 -5.03 22.40
CA ALA A 208 -30.46 -5.09 22.06
C ALA A 208 -31.21 -6.11 22.92
N GLN A 209 -30.58 -7.25 23.22
CA GLN A 209 -31.13 -8.31 24.06
C GLN A 209 -31.17 -7.90 25.53
N SER A 210 -30.07 -7.32 26.05
CA SER A 210 -30.02 -6.73 27.39
C SER A 210 -31.03 -5.57 27.54
N TRP A 211 -31.18 -4.76 26.50
CA TRP A 211 -32.13 -3.65 26.48
C TRP A 211 -33.57 -4.14 26.51
N THR A 212 -33.93 -5.19 25.77
CA THR A 212 -35.30 -5.74 25.83
C THR A 212 -35.63 -6.24 27.22
N ASP A 213 -34.69 -6.89 27.88
CA ASP A 213 -34.89 -7.49 29.20
C ASP A 213 -34.97 -6.41 30.29
N GLU A 214 -34.02 -5.47 30.34
CA GLU A 214 -34.02 -4.39 31.33
C GLU A 214 -35.17 -3.41 31.13
N ARG A 215 -35.50 -3.05 29.88
CA ARG A 215 -36.62 -2.16 29.58
C ARG A 215 -37.94 -2.76 29.99
N ALA A 216 -38.17 -4.05 29.74
CA ALA A 216 -39.39 -4.73 30.16
C ALA A 216 -39.54 -4.73 31.70
N VAL A 217 -38.44 -4.93 32.43
CA VAL A 217 -38.41 -4.85 33.90
C VAL A 217 -38.74 -3.43 34.39
N TYR A 218 -38.14 -2.40 33.79
CA TYR A 218 -38.43 -1.02 34.17
C TYR A 218 -39.85 -0.60 33.82
N GLU A 219 -40.36 -0.94 32.64
CA GLU A 219 -41.75 -0.64 32.24
C GLU A 219 -42.77 -1.33 33.16
N ALA A 220 -42.54 -2.59 33.54
CA ALA A 220 -43.37 -3.30 34.49
C ALA A 220 -43.32 -2.66 35.90
N THR A 221 -42.14 -2.23 36.34
CA THR A 221 -41.95 -1.56 37.64
C THR A 221 -42.62 -0.20 37.67
N ILE A 222 -42.45 0.61 36.62
CA ILE A 222 -43.13 1.90 36.44
C ILE A 222 -44.66 1.72 36.48
N ALA A 223 -45.19 0.69 35.81
CA ALA A 223 -46.62 0.39 35.85
C ALA A 223 -47.10 0.05 37.27
N LYS A 224 -46.31 -0.74 38.02
CA LYS A 224 -46.58 -1.07 39.41
C LYS A 224 -46.57 0.16 40.31
N LEU A 225 -45.53 1.00 40.23
CA LEU A 225 -45.42 2.23 41.03
C LEU A 225 -46.57 3.20 40.72
N LYS A 226 -46.95 3.39 39.44
CA LYS A 226 -48.12 4.19 39.07
C LYS A 226 -49.41 3.68 39.70
N SER A 227 -49.59 2.36 39.73
CA SER A 227 -50.76 1.76 40.39
C SER A 227 -50.75 1.95 41.91
N GLN A 228 -49.56 1.96 42.53
CA GLN A 228 -49.39 2.21 43.95
C GLN A 228 -49.68 3.66 44.30
N VAL A 229 -49.13 4.63 43.54
CA VAL A 229 -49.45 6.06 43.68
C VAL A 229 -50.96 6.30 43.57
N ALA A 230 -51.64 5.67 42.61
CA ALA A 230 -53.09 5.80 42.47
C ALA A 230 -53.85 5.28 43.71
N ARG A 231 -53.40 4.19 44.31
CA ARG A 231 -53.99 3.64 45.55
C ARG A 231 -53.73 4.55 46.75
N GLU A 232 -52.49 5.01 46.94
CA GLU A 232 -52.15 5.89 48.07
C GLU A 232 -52.84 7.26 47.95
N LYS A 233 -52.96 7.81 46.73
CA LYS A 233 -53.77 9.03 46.49
C LYS A 233 -55.24 8.82 46.83
N ALA A 234 -55.81 7.66 46.52
CA ALA A 234 -57.19 7.33 46.88
C ALA A 234 -57.38 7.18 48.39
N LYS A 235 -56.43 6.55 49.10
CA LYS A 235 -56.44 6.48 50.57
C LYS A 235 -56.33 7.87 51.21
N ALA A 236 -55.38 8.68 50.75
CA ALA A 236 -55.19 10.04 51.23
C ALA A 236 -56.45 10.90 51.02
N ALA A 237 -57.16 10.73 49.89
CA ALA A 237 -58.44 11.38 49.67
C ALA A 237 -59.52 10.94 50.67
N SER A 238 -59.64 9.63 50.92
CA SER A 238 -60.58 9.09 51.92
C SER A 238 -60.30 9.63 53.33
N ILE A 239 -59.03 9.66 53.76
CA ILE A 239 -58.64 10.18 55.07
C ILE A 239 -58.86 11.69 55.16
N LYS A 240 -58.66 12.44 54.05
CA LYS A 240 -58.98 13.87 53.99
C LYS A 240 -60.49 14.13 54.14
N ASP A 241 -61.33 13.26 53.60
CA ASP A 241 -62.78 13.35 53.78
C ASP A 241 -63.18 13.08 55.25
N GLU A 242 -62.61 12.04 55.87
CA GLU A 242 -62.79 11.73 57.31
C GLU A 242 -62.27 12.87 58.22
N LEU A 243 -61.13 13.48 57.85
CA LEU A 243 -60.58 14.64 58.54
C LEU A 243 -61.54 15.83 58.47
N ALA A 244 -62.15 16.07 57.30
CA ALA A 244 -63.12 17.15 57.12
C ALA A 244 -64.37 16.93 57.99
N GLU A 245 -64.84 15.69 58.08
CA GLU A 245 -65.97 15.32 58.95
C GLU A 245 -65.63 15.45 60.45
N ALA A 246 -64.44 15.02 60.87
CA ALA A 246 -63.95 15.17 62.24
C ALA A 246 -63.80 16.65 62.64
N ARG A 247 -63.27 17.49 61.73
CA ARG A 247 -63.16 18.95 61.93
C ARG A 247 -64.53 19.62 61.99
N ALA A 248 -65.48 19.23 61.13
CA ALA A 248 -66.85 19.73 61.17
C ALA A 248 -67.55 19.38 62.49
N SER A 249 -67.34 18.15 62.99
CA SER A 249 -67.89 17.66 64.26
C SER A 249 -67.30 18.38 65.48
N ALA A 250 -66.00 18.69 65.47
CA ALA A 250 -65.35 19.51 66.49
C ALA A 250 -65.84 20.98 66.49
N GLY A 251 -66.13 21.54 65.30
CA GLY A 251 -66.64 22.91 65.15
C GLY A 251 -68.11 23.08 65.59
N ALA A 252 -68.96 22.07 65.39
CA ALA A 252 -70.38 22.10 65.75
C ALA A 252 -70.62 22.07 67.29
N ALA A 253 -69.66 21.61 68.08
CA ALA A 253 -69.75 21.53 69.55
C ALA A 253 -69.49 22.88 70.27
N GLY A 254 -69.22 23.98 69.56
CA GLY A 254 -68.96 25.31 70.12
C GLY A 254 -70.17 26.02 70.76
N GLY A 255 -71.37 25.43 70.73
CA GLY A 255 -72.58 25.93 71.38
C GLY A 255 -72.72 25.43 72.82
N SER A 256 -72.12 26.15 73.77
CA SER A 256 -72.35 26.08 75.23
C SER A 256 -72.45 24.67 75.87
N GLY A 257 -71.31 24.03 76.10
CA GLY A 257 -71.21 22.90 77.02
C GLY A 257 -69.89 22.17 76.83
N GLY A 258 -68.92 22.40 77.73
CA GLY A 258 -67.62 21.73 77.72
C GLY A 258 -67.72 20.23 78.00
N GLY A 259 -68.18 19.47 77.01
CA GLY A 259 -68.27 18.02 77.03
C GLY A 259 -66.94 17.37 76.65
N SER A 260 -66.64 16.25 77.31
CA SER A 260 -65.45 15.40 77.12
C SER A 260 -65.16 14.97 75.66
N ASP A 261 -66.08 15.19 74.72
CA ASP A 261 -66.01 14.66 73.37
C ASP A 261 -65.32 15.61 72.35
N ASP A 262 -65.34 16.93 72.56
CA ASP A 262 -64.61 17.88 71.69
C ASP A 262 -63.09 17.64 71.70
N GLY A 263 -62.53 17.29 72.87
CA GLY A 263 -61.14 16.88 72.98
C GLY A 263 -60.81 15.60 72.20
N LYS A 264 -61.77 14.68 72.05
CA LYS A 264 -61.58 13.44 71.28
C LYS A 264 -61.56 13.71 69.79
N TYR A 265 -62.46 14.54 69.27
CA TYR A 265 -62.49 14.88 67.84
C TYR A 265 -61.27 15.69 67.40
N ARG A 266 -60.74 16.58 68.26
CA ARG A 266 -59.47 17.29 67.99
C ARG A 266 -58.25 16.38 68.01
N ALA A 267 -58.20 15.41 68.93
CA ALA A 267 -57.14 14.42 68.96
C ALA A 267 -57.17 13.52 67.71
N LEU A 268 -58.37 13.09 67.30
CA LEU A 268 -58.58 12.33 66.06
C LEU A 268 -58.17 13.13 64.82
N ALA A 269 -58.57 14.40 64.71
CA ALA A 269 -58.17 15.26 63.59
C ALA A 269 -56.64 15.44 63.50
N LYS A 270 -55.96 15.59 64.64
CA LYS A 270 -54.50 15.68 64.68
C LYS A 270 -53.82 14.37 64.27
N GLN A 271 -54.41 13.22 64.60
CA GLN A 271 -53.92 11.92 64.16
C GLN A 271 -54.09 11.77 62.64
N LEU A 272 -55.28 12.04 62.11
CA LEU A 272 -55.56 11.98 60.67
C LEU A 272 -54.70 12.96 59.85
N GLU A 273 -54.39 14.14 60.39
CA GLU A 273 -53.42 15.07 59.79
C GLU A 273 -52.01 14.46 59.67
N GLY A 274 -51.58 13.71 60.69
CA GLY A 274 -50.32 12.97 60.67
C GLY A 274 -50.31 11.88 59.60
N GLU A 275 -51.38 11.09 59.53
CA GLU A 275 -51.54 10.00 58.54
C GLU A 275 -51.60 10.52 57.10
N VAL A 276 -52.30 11.65 56.85
CA VAL A 276 -52.32 12.30 55.53
C VAL A 276 -50.93 12.77 55.14
N ARG A 277 -50.19 13.36 56.07
CA ARG A 277 -48.83 13.85 55.81
C ARG A 277 -47.87 12.72 55.47
N GLU A 278 -47.93 11.61 56.22
CA GLU A 278 -47.10 10.42 55.98
C GLU A 278 -47.41 9.82 54.59
N LEU A 279 -48.69 9.73 54.20
CA LEU A 279 -49.08 9.29 52.86
C LEU A 279 -48.64 10.24 51.75
N GLU A 280 -48.66 11.55 51.98
CA GLU A 280 -48.14 12.53 51.01
C GLU A 280 -46.63 12.41 50.83
N GLU A 281 -45.88 12.19 51.92
CA GLU A 281 -44.43 11.93 51.88
C GLU A 281 -44.13 10.61 51.11
N ASP A 282 -44.88 9.54 51.37
CA ASP A 282 -44.78 8.26 50.64
C ASP A 282 -45.10 8.40 49.14
N ILE A 283 -46.15 9.16 48.79
CA ILE A 283 -46.49 9.44 47.39
C ILE A 283 -45.34 10.15 46.68
N THR A 284 -44.75 11.17 47.31
CA THR A 284 -43.61 11.89 46.72
C THR A 284 -42.40 10.98 46.51
N ALA A 285 -42.08 10.13 47.49
CA ALA A 285 -40.96 9.18 47.36
C ALA A 285 -41.16 8.18 46.20
N ILE A 286 -42.39 7.69 46.01
CA ILE A 286 -42.73 6.78 44.90
C ILE A 286 -42.67 7.52 43.54
N GLU A 287 -43.11 8.78 43.49
CA GLU A 287 -43.04 9.60 42.28
C GLU A 287 -41.59 9.91 41.88
N ASP A 288 -40.71 10.20 42.84
CA ASP A 288 -39.27 10.38 42.62
C ASP A 288 -38.61 9.10 42.10
N GLU A 289 -38.93 7.93 42.68
CA GLU A 289 -38.43 6.64 42.20
C GLU A 289 -38.88 6.36 40.76
N ASN A 290 -40.12 6.68 40.43
CA ASN A 290 -40.67 6.55 39.08
C ASN A 290 -39.95 7.48 38.08
N GLU A 291 -39.62 8.70 38.48
CA GLU A 291 -38.85 9.63 37.63
C GLU A 291 -37.43 9.11 37.35
N VAL A 292 -36.74 8.56 38.36
CA VAL A 292 -35.43 7.93 38.19
C VAL A 292 -35.50 6.76 37.19
N LEU A 293 -36.50 5.89 37.33
CA LEU A 293 -36.70 4.76 36.41
C LEU A 293 -37.03 5.22 34.98
N MET A 294 -37.87 6.25 34.82
CA MET A 294 -38.18 6.84 33.51
C MET A 294 -36.93 7.43 32.85
N THR A 295 -36.03 8.02 33.64
CA THR A 295 -34.76 8.58 33.16
C THR A 295 -33.82 7.47 32.69
N LYS A 296 -33.70 6.38 33.45
CA LYS A 296 -32.95 5.17 33.04
C LYS A 296 -33.50 4.57 31.74
N CYS A 297 -34.82 4.47 31.59
CA CYS A 297 -35.45 4.01 30.34
C CYS A 297 -35.09 4.90 29.13
N ARG A 298 -35.06 6.23 29.31
CA ARG A 298 -34.66 7.17 28.24
C ARG A 298 -33.19 6.99 27.86
N GLN A 299 -32.32 6.81 28.84
CA GLN A 299 -30.88 6.58 28.61
C GLN A 299 -30.66 5.29 27.81
N LEU A 300 -31.28 4.19 28.22
CA LEU A 300 -31.21 2.91 27.51
C LEU A 300 -31.65 3.01 26.05
N VAL A 301 -32.69 3.80 25.75
CA VAL A 301 -33.13 4.05 24.37
C VAL A 301 -32.12 4.88 23.58
N ALA A 302 -31.45 5.85 24.22
CA ALA A 302 -30.42 6.66 23.60
C ALA A 302 -29.17 5.82 23.28
N ASP A 303 -28.73 4.98 24.21
CA ASP A 303 -27.55 4.10 24.04
C ASP A 303 -27.78 3.09 22.91
N LYS A 304 -28.96 2.49 22.83
CA LYS A 304 -29.34 1.60 21.71
C LYS A 304 -29.26 2.33 20.37
N LYS A 305 -29.80 3.54 20.26
CA LYS A 305 -29.74 4.34 19.03
C LYS A 305 -28.31 4.71 18.65
N ALA A 306 -27.45 4.99 19.63
CA ALA A 306 -26.04 5.29 19.40
C ALA A 306 -25.31 4.07 18.82
N ALA A 307 -25.51 2.89 19.40
CA ALA A 307 -24.92 1.64 18.90
C ALA A 307 -25.40 1.29 17.48
N GLU A 308 -26.69 1.44 17.19
CA GLU A 308 -27.25 1.25 15.84
C GLU A 308 -26.64 2.23 14.81
N ALA A 309 -26.42 3.49 15.21
CA ALA A 309 -25.80 4.50 14.35
C ALA A 309 -24.32 4.21 14.06
N GLU A 310 -23.57 3.74 15.05
CA GLU A 310 -22.17 3.33 14.89
C GLU A 310 -22.05 2.13 13.92
N ALA A 311 -22.88 1.11 14.09
CA ALA A 311 -22.93 -0.03 13.17
C ALA A 311 -23.30 0.39 11.74
N ALA A 312 -24.24 1.34 11.57
CA ALA A 312 -24.59 1.88 10.26
C ALA A 312 -23.45 2.66 9.60
N ALA A 313 -22.67 3.42 10.37
CA ALA A 313 -21.49 4.14 9.89
C ALA A 313 -20.40 3.17 9.39
N LEU A 314 -20.11 2.12 10.16
CA LEU A 314 -19.14 1.08 9.79
C LEU A 314 -19.57 0.34 8.51
N ARG A 315 -20.87 0.01 8.36
CA ARG A 315 -21.40 -0.57 7.11
C ARG A 315 -21.15 0.32 5.90
N LYS A 316 -21.35 1.63 6.05
CA LYS A 316 -21.14 2.59 4.96
C LYS A 316 -19.66 2.69 4.58
N GLU A 317 -18.74 2.73 5.55
CA GLU A 317 -17.30 2.74 5.29
C GLU A 317 -16.81 1.43 4.63
N LEU A 318 -17.37 0.29 5.04
CA LEU A 318 -17.06 -1.01 4.44
C LEU A 318 -17.49 -1.07 2.96
N VAL A 319 -18.70 -0.63 2.63
CA VAL A 319 -19.20 -0.61 1.24
C VAL A 319 -18.33 0.31 0.37
N ALA A 320 -17.99 1.50 0.85
CA ALA A 320 -17.11 2.42 0.14
C ALA A 320 -15.72 1.81 -0.10
N SER A 321 -15.14 1.14 0.91
CA SER A 321 -13.84 0.47 0.80
C SER A 321 -13.87 -0.71 -0.19
N LYS A 322 -14.96 -1.50 -0.21
CA LYS A 322 -15.15 -2.59 -1.20
C LYS A 322 -15.28 -2.05 -2.63
N GLN A 323 -16.03 -0.97 -2.83
CA GLN A 323 -16.16 -0.33 -4.14
C GLN A 323 -14.81 0.21 -4.64
N GLN A 324 -14.04 0.86 -3.77
CA GLN A 324 -12.69 1.35 -4.11
C GLN A 324 -11.75 0.21 -4.51
N ARG A 325 -11.81 -0.94 -3.82
CA ARG A 325 -11.02 -2.13 -4.16
C ARG A 325 -11.41 -2.72 -5.52
N SER A 326 -12.71 -2.79 -5.84
CA SER A 326 -13.17 -3.25 -7.16
C SER A 326 -12.72 -2.33 -8.29
N ALA A 327 -12.74 -1.01 -8.09
CA ALA A 327 -12.27 -0.05 -9.07
C ALA A 327 -10.74 -0.16 -9.30
N SER A 328 -9.97 -0.34 -8.23
CA SER A 328 -8.51 -0.53 -8.30
C SER A 328 -8.14 -1.84 -9.04
N SER A 329 -8.86 -2.93 -8.75
CA SER A 329 -8.69 -4.22 -9.43
C SER A 329 -9.03 -4.15 -10.93
N ALA A 330 -10.08 -3.44 -11.31
CA ALA A 330 -10.44 -3.24 -12.72
C ALA A 330 -9.38 -2.41 -13.47
N ALA A 331 -8.84 -1.37 -12.83
CA ALA A 331 -7.74 -0.58 -13.39
C ALA A 331 -6.47 -1.43 -13.61
N GLU A 332 -6.14 -2.34 -12.68
CA GLU A 332 -5.00 -3.25 -12.83
C GLU A 332 -5.18 -4.27 -13.95
N ALA A 333 -6.37 -4.86 -14.09
CA ALA A 333 -6.66 -5.76 -15.20
C ALA A 333 -6.48 -5.06 -16.55
N THR A 334 -6.89 -3.79 -16.63
CA THR A 334 -6.75 -2.97 -17.84
C THR A 334 -5.28 -2.61 -18.11
N ALA A 335 -4.50 -2.28 -17.07
CA ALA A 335 -3.07 -2.02 -17.18
C ALA A 335 -2.24 -3.28 -17.53
N ALA A 336 -2.64 -4.45 -17.03
CA ALA A 336 -2.03 -5.73 -17.37
C ALA A 336 -2.28 -6.11 -18.83
N SER A 337 -3.50 -5.87 -19.33
CA SER A 337 -3.85 -6.09 -20.75
C SER A 337 -2.99 -5.20 -21.67
N SER A 338 -2.91 -3.89 -21.37
CA SER A 338 -2.12 -2.97 -22.20
C SER A 338 -0.60 -3.25 -22.12
N ALA A 339 -0.09 -3.72 -20.98
CA ALA A 339 1.30 -4.16 -20.86
C ALA A 339 1.59 -5.42 -21.71
N ALA A 340 0.64 -6.37 -21.77
CA ALA A 340 0.77 -7.56 -22.60
C ALA A 340 0.75 -7.21 -24.10
N GLU A 341 -0.14 -6.32 -24.52
CA GLU A 341 -0.20 -5.79 -25.89
C GLU A 341 1.12 -5.10 -26.29
N LEU A 342 1.69 -4.31 -25.38
CA LEU A 342 2.94 -3.59 -25.63
C LEU A 342 4.14 -4.55 -25.74
N GLU A 343 4.15 -5.64 -24.99
CA GLU A 343 5.21 -6.65 -25.07
C GLU A 343 5.07 -7.50 -26.35
N ALA A 344 3.84 -7.81 -26.79
CA ALA A 344 3.60 -8.44 -28.08
C ALA A 344 4.12 -7.58 -29.25
N ALA A 345 3.79 -6.28 -29.25
CA ALA A 345 4.27 -5.34 -30.27
C ALA A 345 5.82 -5.23 -30.29
N ARG A 346 6.48 -5.32 -29.12
CA ARG A 346 7.95 -5.34 -29.04
C ARG A 346 8.55 -6.60 -29.66
N GLN A 347 7.95 -7.75 -29.44
CA GLN A 347 8.42 -9.02 -30.01
C GLN A 347 8.27 -9.02 -31.53
N GLU A 348 7.17 -8.49 -32.04
CA GLU A 348 6.93 -8.34 -33.48
C GLU A 348 7.94 -7.37 -34.12
N ALA A 349 8.18 -6.21 -33.51
CA ALA A 349 9.19 -5.27 -33.97
C ALA A 349 10.61 -5.86 -33.94
N ALA A 350 10.92 -6.72 -32.95
CA ALA A 350 12.19 -7.41 -32.88
C ALA A 350 12.34 -8.45 -34.01
N ALA A 351 11.29 -9.21 -34.32
CA ALA A 351 11.27 -10.17 -35.43
C ALA A 351 11.46 -9.47 -36.79
N ALA A 352 10.76 -8.35 -37.02
CA ALA A 352 10.90 -7.55 -38.24
C ALA A 352 12.34 -7.04 -38.44
N ARG A 353 13.00 -6.60 -37.36
CA ARG A 353 14.40 -6.15 -37.41
C ARG A 353 15.37 -7.26 -37.80
N VAL A 354 15.11 -8.50 -37.38
CA VAL A 354 15.93 -9.66 -37.77
C VAL A 354 15.75 -9.94 -39.26
N GLN A 355 14.52 -9.92 -39.79
CA GLN A 355 14.26 -10.08 -41.22
C GLN A 355 14.94 -9.01 -42.07
N VAL A 356 14.90 -7.74 -41.64
CA VAL A 356 15.60 -6.65 -42.35
C VAL A 356 17.10 -6.92 -42.44
N ARG A 357 17.73 -7.37 -41.34
CA ARG A 357 19.17 -7.71 -41.34
C ARG A 357 19.50 -8.87 -42.28
N GLU A 358 18.64 -9.88 -42.35
CA GLU A 358 18.79 -11.02 -43.25
C GLU A 358 18.73 -10.56 -44.72
N LEU A 359 17.73 -9.74 -45.07
CA LEU A 359 17.59 -9.19 -46.42
C LEU A 359 18.75 -8.25 -46.79
N GLU A 360 19.23 -7.43 -45.86
CA GLU A 360 20.42 -6.60 -46.06
C GLU A 360 21.67 -7.45 -46.32
N ALA A 361 21.85 -8.56 -45.61
CA ALA A 361 22.96 -9.49 -45.82
C ALA A 361 22.88 -10.18 -47.19
N GLN A 362 21.69 -10.61 -47.61
CA GLN A 362 21.45 -11.20 -48.93
C GLN A 362 21.73 -10.20 -50.06
N ASN A 363 21.25 -8.96 -49.92
CA ASN A 363 21.55 -7.89 -50.89
C ASN A 363 23.06 -7.62 -50.98
N ALA A 364 23.75 -7.53 -49.85
CA ALA A 364 25.19 -7.33 -49.84
C ALA A 364 25.96 -8.50 -50.48
N ALA A 365 25.46 -9.74 -50.39
CA ALA A 365 26.03 -10.90 -51.05
C ALA A 365 25.82 -10.86 -52.58
N LEU A 366 24.63 -10.48 -53.04
CA LEU A 366 24.33 -10.29 -54.46
C LEU A 366 25.18 -9.16 -55.05
N GLU A 367 25.32 -8.03 -54.36
CA GLU A 367 26.20 -6.94 -54.80
C GLU A 367 27.66 -7.38 -54.93
N ARG A 368 28.17 -8.19 -54.00
CA ARG A 368 29.52 -8.75 -54.10
C ARG A 368 29.66 -9.68 -55.29
N ARG A 369 28.66 -10.53 -55.56
CA ARG A 369 28.64 -11.44 -56.72
C ARG A 369 28.63 -10.67 -58.04
N LEU A 370 27.85 -9.60 -58.13
CA LEU A 370 27.80 -8.71 -59.29
C LEU A 370 29.15 -7.98 -59.50
N ARG A 371 29.78 -7.48 -58.43
CA ARG A 371 31.10 -6.81 -58.50
C ARG A 371 32.25 -7.76 -58.81
N ALA A 372 32.16 -9.03 -58.40
CA ALA A 372 33.16 -10.07 -58.63
C ALA A 372 33.12 -10.67 -60.06
N MET A 373 32.28 -10.14 -60.95
CA MET A 373 32.13 -10.61 -62.34
C MET A 373 32.97 -9.89 -63.43
N PRO A 374 34.28 -9.55 -63.28
CA PRO A 374 35.06 -9.10 -64.43
C PRO A 374 35.78 -10.27 -65.12
N GLN A 375 35.09 -11.01 -66.00
CA GLN A 375 35.69 -11.78 -67.13
C GLN A 375 34.70 -12.21 -68.25
N LEU A 376 33.38 -12.00 -68.15
CA LEU A 376 32.41 -12.57 -69.10
C LEU A 376 31.94 -11.64 -70.22
N ALA A 377 32.73 -10.61 -70.56
CA ALA A 377 32.54 -9.84 -71.79
C ALA A 377 32.87 -10.62 -73.08
N ARG A 378 32.88 -11.98 -73.05
CA ARG A 378 33.24 -12.80 -74.22
C ARG A 378 32.24 -13.90 -74.64
N THR A 379 31.12 -14.14 -73.96
CA THR A 379 30.11 -15.10 -74.50
C THR A 379 28.65 -14.75 -74.15
N THR A 380 27.75 -14.99 -75.11
CA THR A 380 26.31 -14.66 -75.09
C THR A 380 25.50 -15.38 -74.00
N SER A 381 25.99 -16.49 -73.44
CA SER A 381 25.33 -17.23 -72.35
C SER A 381 25.47 -16.55 -70.97
N ALA A 382 26.51 -15.73 -70.78
CA ALA A 382 26.68 -14.95 -69.55
C ALA A 382 25.71 -13.76 -69.45
N SER A 383 25.31 -13.19 -70.59
CA SER A 383 24.37 -12.06 -70.64
C SER A 383 23.00 -12.41 -70.08
N GLY A 384 22.52 -13.66 -70.28
CA GLY A 384 21.28 -14.16 -69.69
C GLY A 384 21.36 -14.25 -68.16
N HIS A 385 22.40 -14.90 -67.63
CA HIS A 385 22.60 -15.02 -66.18
C HIS A 385 22.79 -13.68 -65.47
N ILE A 386 23.42 -12.69 -66.13
CA ILE A 386 23.52 -11.32 -65.59
C ILE A 386 22.12 -10.71 -65.48
N ARG A 387 21.31 -10.84 -66.53
CA ARG A 387 19.93 -10.34 -66.56
C ARG A 387 19.06 -10.99 -65.49
N ASP A 388 19.18 -12.29 -65.30
CA ASP A 388 18.42 -13.02 -64.29
C ASP A 388 18.79 -12.55 -62.87
N ILE A 389 20.08 -12.35 -62.58
CA ILE A 389 20.56 -11.82 -61.29
C ILE A 389 20.13 -10.35 -61.10
N GLU A 390 20.08 -9.56 -62.17
CA GLU A 390 19.59 -8.17 -62.12
C GLU A 390 18.09 -8.11 -61.81
N ILE A 391 17.29 -8.98 -62.41
CA ILE A 391 15.84 -9.10 -62.13
C ILE A 391 15.62 -9.54 -60.69
N GLU A 392 16.38 -10.53 -60.20
CA GLU A 392 16.28 -11.02 -58.83
C GLU A 392 16.69 -9.95 -57.81
N ARG A 393 17.72 -9.15 -58.11
CA ARG A 393 18.13 -7.97 -57.31
C ARG A 393 17.04 -6.89 -57.30
N GLU A 394 16.42 -6.58 -58.43
CA GLU A 394 15.33 -5.60 -58.48
C GLU A 394 14.11 -6.07 -57.68
N ALA A 395 13.74 -7.35 -57.79
CA ALA A 395 12.66 -7.94 -57.01
C ALA A 395 12.91 -7.86 -55.49
N LEU A 396 14.11 -8.24 -55.05
CA LEU A 396 14.50 -8.14 -53.63
C LEU A 396 14.64 -6.68 -53.16
N GLY A 397 15.01 -5.75 -54.04
CA GLY A 397 15.04 -4.33 -53.76
C GLY A 397 13.65 -3.75 -53.50
N VAL A 398 12.64 -4.21 -54.26
CA VAL A 398 11.24 -3.85 -54.04
C VAL A 398 10.74 -4.42 -52.70
N GLU A 399 11.02 -5.68 -52.39
CA GLU A 399 10.68 -6.28 -51.08
C GLU A 399 11.37 -5.58 -49.90
N LEU A 400 12.61 -5.13 -50.07
CA LEU A 400 13.31 -4.37 -49.04
C LEU A 400 12.65 -3.01 -48.77
N GLU A 401 12.22 -2.30 -49.81
CA GLU A 401 11.55 -1.00 -49.62
C GLU A 401 10.12 -1.13 -49.08
N THR A 402 9.38 -2.18 -49.45
CA THR A 402 8.06 -2.45 -48.86
C THR A 402 8.17 -2.83 -47.38
N THR A 403 9.14 -3.67 -47.01
CA THR A 403 9.39 -4.02 -45.59
C THR A 403 9.88 -2.84 -44.76
N LYS A 404 10.74 -1.97 -45.31
CA LYS A 404 11.11 -0.70 -44.64
C LYS A 404 9.92 0.24 -44.46
N ALA A 405 9.00 0.29 -45.42
CA ALA A 405 7.79 1.09 -45.30
C ALA A 405 6.90 0.56 -44.15
N ALA A 406 6.68 -0.74 -44.07
CA ALA A 406 5.96 -1.38 -42.97
C ALA A 406 6.65 -1.15 -41.61
N LEU A 407 7.99 -1.19 -41.56
CA LEU A 407 8.74 -0.87 -40.35
C LEU A 407 8.50 0.57 -39.88
N ARG A 408 8.49 1.55 -40.81
CA ARG A 408 8.21 2.96 -40.48
C ARG A 408 6.79 3.15 -39.95
N GLU A 409 5.82 2.39 -40.47
CA GLU A 409 4.43 2.41 -40.01
C GLU A 409 4.33 1.87 -38.57
N LEU A 410 4.92 0.70 -38.29
CA LEU A 410 5.00 0.12 -36.95
C LEU A 410 5.78 1.02 -35.96
N GLU A 411 6.83 1.71 -36.40
CA GLU A 411 7.53 2.70 -35.58
C GLU A 411 6.64 3.90 -35.25
N GLY A 412 5.80 4.32 -36.19
CA GLY A 412 4.76 5.34 -35.97
C GLY A 412 3.72 4.89 -34.94
N GLU A 413 3.21 3.66 -35.06
CA GLU A 413 2.29 3.07 -34.09
C GLU A 413 2.91 2.94 -32.70
N LEU A 414 4.18 2.53 -32.61
CA LEU A 414 4.92 2.43 -31.34
C LEU A 414 5.11 3.81 -30.69
N ILE A 415 5.36 4.85 -31.48
CA ILE A 415 5.41 6.23 -30.97
C ILE A 415 4.03 6.66 -30.47
N GLY A 416 2.96 6.36 -31.22
CA GLY A 416 1.58 6.60 -30.80
C GLY A 416 1.23 5.91 -29.48
N ALA A 417 1.56 4.63 -29.35
CA ALA A 417 1.34 3.86 -28.12
C ALA A 417 2.15 4.41 -26.93
N LYS A 418 3.38 4.88 -27.15
CA LYS A 418 4.18 5.55 -26.11
C LYS A 418 3.55 6.87 -25.66
N MET A 419 3.01 7.65 -26.59
CA MET A 419 2.31 8.90 -26.28
C MET A 419 1.04 8.62 -25.48
N ALA A 420 0.23 7.65 -25.90
CA ALA A 420 -0.98 7.23 -25.16
C ALA A 420 -0.64 6.70 -23.75
N SER A 421 0.45 5.93 -23.63
CA SER A 421 0.95 5.46 -22.33
C SER A 421 1.43 6.63 -21.44
N ALA A 422 2.05 7.65 -22.02
CA ALA A 422 2.47 8.85 -21.30
C ALA A 422 1.27 9.70 -20.83
N GLU A 423 0.22 9.82 -21.65
CA GLU A 423 -1.05 10.47 -21.25
C GLU A 423 -1.72 9.72 -20.11
N ALA A 424 -1.84 8.39 -20.20
CA ALA A 424 -2.39 7.58 -19.11
C ALA A 424 -1.56 7.70 -17.82
N ALA A 425 -0.22 7.75 -17.93
CA ALA A 425 0.66 7.97 -16.79
C ALA A 425 0.47 9.36 -16.15
N PHE A 426 0.21 10.39 -16.97
CA PHE A 426 -0.09 11.73 -16.49
C PHE A 426 -1.43 11.78 -15.75
N GLU A 427 -2.48 11.16 -16.30
CA GLU A 427 -3.80 11.06 -15.64
C GLU A 427 -3.72 10.33 -14.29
N LEU A 428 -2.92 9.26 -14.22
CA LEU A 428 -2.65 8.56 -12.96
C LEU A 428 -1.96 9.46 -11.92
N GLU A 429 -1.02 10.30 -12.34
CA GLU A 429 -0.32 11.22 -11.44
C GLU A 429 -1.25 12.33 -10.91
N THR A 430 -2.18 12.83 -11.74
CA THR A 430 -3.23 13.76 -11.29
C THR A 430 -4.16 13.12 -10.27
N LEU A 431 -4.68 11.91 -10.55
CA LEU A 431 -5.53 11.17 -9.60
C LEU A 431 -4.79 10.86 -8.29
N ARG A 432 -3.49 10.53 -8.36
CA ARG A 432 -2.62 10.38 -7.17
C ARG A 432 -2.48 11.69 -6.39
N GLY A 433 -2.44 12.83 -7.08
CA GLY A 433 -2.46 14.16 -6.47
C GLY A 433 -3.74 14.41 -5.69
N GLU A 434 -4.89 14.10 -6.29
CA GLU A 434 -6.21 14.22 -5.65
C GLU A 434 -6.36 13.30 -4.45
N LYS A 435 -5.95 12.02 -4.56
CA LYS A 435 -5.93 11.07 -3.44
C LYS A 435 -5.09 11.57 -2.27
N ARG A 436 -3.92 12.17 -2.54
CA ARG A 436 -3.08 12.82 -1.51
C ARG A 436 -3.79 14.01 -0.86
N GLY A 437 -4.55 14.79 -1.63
CA GLY A 437 -5.38 15.89 -1.12
C GLY A 437 -6.48 15.40 -0.17
N LEU A 438 -7.24 14.40 -0.58
CA LEU A 438 -8.29 13.78 0.23
C LEU A 438 -7.74 13.13 1.50
N ALA A 439 -6.60 12.43 1.43
CA ALA A 439 -5.95 11.85 2.60
C ALA A 439 -5.55 12.91 3.65
N LYS A 440 -5.08 14.08 3.21
CA LYS A 440 -4.79 15.22 4.11
C LYS A 440 -6.08 15.78 4.74
N GLN A 441 -7.17 15.89 3.98
CA GLN A 441 -8.46 16.33 4.51
C GLN A 441 -9.01 15.34 5.54
N LEU A 442 -8.91 14.04 5.28
CA LEU A 442 -9.30 12.99 6.21
C LEU A 442 -8.48 13.04 7.51
N ALA A 443 -7.16 13.19 7.41
CA ALA A 443 -6.29 13.33 8.59
C ALA A 443 -6.66 14.56 9.44
N LYS A 444 -6.98 15.69 8.78
CA LYS A 444 -7.45 16.90 9.45
C LYS A 444 -8.80 16.69 10.13
N ALA A 445 -9.74 15.98 9.48
CA ALA A 445 -11.03 15.64 10.07
C ALA A 445 -10.89 14.72 11.29
N LYS A 446 -9.99 13.73 11.24
CA LYS A 446 -9.68 12.85 12.39
C LYS A 446 -9.10 13.62 13.58
N LEU A 447 -8.18 14.54 13.35
CA LEU A 447 -7.65 15.41 14.40
C LEU A 447 -8.75 16.28 15.02
N ALA A 448 -9.64 16.84 14.20
CA ALA A 448 -10.78 17.61 14.69
C ALA A 448 -11.77 16.76 15.50
N TYR A 449 -12.02 15.52 15.07
CA TYR A 449 -12.86 14.58 15.78
C TYR A 449 -12.26 14.19 17.15
N ASN A 450 -10.97 13.85 17.20
CA ASN A 450 -10.29 13.51 18.45
C ASN A 450 -10.31 14.68 19.43
N ALA A 451 -10.07 15.92 18.96
CA ALA A 451 -10.15 17.11 19.80
C ALA A 451 -11.56 17.38 20.34
N LEU A 452 -12.60 17.05 19.56
CA LEU A 452 -14.00 17.11 20.01
C LEU A 452 -14.29 16.03 21.07
N SER A 453 -13.81 14.81 20.85
CA SER A 453 -13.95 13.70 21.79
C SER A 453 -13.27 14.01 23.12
N GLU A 454 -12.03 14.52 23.12
CA GLU A 454 -11.33 14.96 24.34
C GLU A 454 -12.12 16.04 25.09
N ARG A 455 -12.65 17.04 24.37
CA ARG A 455 -13.51 18.07 24.97
C ARG A 455 -14.80 17.51 25.59
N MET A 456 -15.43 16.52 24.96
CA MET A 456 -16.62 15.90 25.55
C MET A 456 -16.25 15.14 26.82
N THR A 457 -15.15 14.38 26.82
CA THR A 457 -14.68 13.68 28.04
C THR A 457 -14.30 14.65 29.16
N GLU A 458 -13.69 15.79 28.85
CA GLU A 458 -13.40 16.83 29.84
C GLU A 458 -14.67 17.48 30.42
N MET A 459 -15.74 17.63 29.62
CA MET A 459 -17.02 18.15 30.10
C MET A 459 -17.75 17.13 30.97
N GLU A 460 -17.72 15.85 30.62
CA GLU A 460 -18.30 14.78 31.44
C GLU A 460 -17.60 14.68 32.81
N VAL A 461 -16.27 14.72 32.83
CA VAL A 461 -15.48 14.71 34.08
C VAL A 461 -15.72 15.96 34.93
N LYS A 462 -16.03 17.11 34.35
CA LYS A 462 -16.39 18.34 35.10
C LYS A 462 -17.83 18.35 35.61
N SER A 463 -18.68 17.47 35.10
CA SER A 463 -20.10 17.37 35.50
C SER A 463 -20.34 16.36 36.64
N LEU A 464 -19.35 15.49 36.90
CA LEU A 464 -19.25 14.61 38.06
C LEU A 464 -18.47 15.31 39.18
#